data_AF-X1BEM7-F1
#
_entry.id   AF-X1BEM7-F1
#
_cell.length_a   1.000
_cell.length_b   1.000
_cell.length_c   1.000
_cell.angle_alpha   90.00
_cell.angle_beta   90.00
_cell.angle_gamma   90.00
#
_symmetry.space_group_name_H-M   'P 1'
#
loop_
_entity.id
_entity.type
_entity.pdbx_description
1 polymer ?
#
loop_
_entity_poly.entity_id
_entity_poly.type
_entity_poly.pdbx_seq_one_letter_code
_entity_poly.pdbx_strand_id
1 'polypeptide(L)'
;ILLIIDEVICGFGRTGKMFGIEHFNIQADMLTMAKGITSGYVPLGAVGCTDAVMEPIENFFHLHTYGNHPVPCAAALKNIEIMQQENLIQNSEEMGNYFLAGLKNLEQHPIVGEARGTGLWLALDLTSDKKSRAPFPSDRLNHIIARASSSSKNSPVCSRTFSVAR
;
A
#
# COMPACT_ATOMS: atom_id res chain seq x y z
N ILE A 1 -26.33 -7.52 -4.06
CA ILE A 1 -25.08 -7.63 -3.26
C ILE A 1 -24.25 -6.41 -3.64
N LEU A 2 -23.77 -5.63 -2.66
CA LEU A 2 -22.92 -4.46 -2.92
C LEU A 2 -21.45 -4.88 -3.04
N LEU A 3 -20.69 -4.17 -3.89
CA LEU A 3 -19.25 -4.31 -4.03
C LEU A 3 -18.53 -3.17 -3.28
N ILE A 4 -17.82 -3.54 -2.22
CA ILE A 4 -16.95 -2.65 -1.46
C ILE A 4 -15.50 -3.00 -1.81
N ILE A 5 -14.74 -2.02 -2.29
CA ILE A 5 -13.30 -2.19 -2.56
C ILE A 5 -12.50 -1.44 -1.49
N ASP A 6 -11.58 -2.16 -0.86
CA ASP A 6 -10.68 -1.61 0.16
C ASP A 6 -9.41 -1.04 -0.49
N GLU A 7 -9.36 0.29 -0.62
CA GLU A 7 -8.24 1.05 -1.18
C GLU A 7 -7.31 1.60 -0.10
N VAL A 8 -7.42 1.14 1.15
CA VAL A 8 -6.62 1.66 2.25
C VAL A 8 -5.10 1.49 1.98
N ILE A 9 -4.68 0.41 1.32
CA ILE A 9 -3.29 0.21 0.89
C ILE A 9 -3.08 0.64 -0.57
N CYS A 10 -3.99 0.23 -1.45
CA CYS A 10 -3.79 0.29 -2.89
C CYS A 10 -4.01 1.69 -3.48
N GLY A 11 -4.82 2.52 -2.81
CA GLY A 11 -5.10 3.89 -3.20
C GLY A 11 -3.90 4.82 -3.08
N PHE A 12 -4.02 5.97 -3.71
CA PHE A 12 -3.02 7.04 -3.73
C PHE A 12 -1.66 6.60 -4.30
N GLY A 13 -1.67 5.87 -5.42
CA GLY A 13 -0.46 5.63 -6.20
C GLY A 13 0.33 4.37 -5.86
N ARG A 14 -0.01 3.65 -4.78
CA ARG A 14 0.81 2.52 -4.29
C ARG A 14 1.07 1.45 -5.35
N THR A 15 0.07 1.18 -6.19
CA THR A 15 0.12 0.13 -7.22
C THR A 15 0.48 0.66 -8.61
N GLY A 16 0.93 1.91 -8.74
CA GLY A 16 1.22 2.54 -10.04
C GLY A 16 0.00 3.14 -10.74
N LYS A 17 -1.18 3.10 -10.10
CA LYS A 17 -2.39 3.84 -10.48
C LYS A 17 -2.91 4.64 -9.29
N MET A 18 -3.78 5.62 -9.53
CA MET A 18 -4.30 6.45 -8.45
C MET A 18 -5.10 5.58 -7.47
N PHE A 19 -5.93 4.67 -7.96
CA PHE A 19 -6.57 3.62 -7.17
C PHE A 19 -6.32 2.22 -7.73
N GLY A 20 -6.28 1.20 -6.88
CA GLY A 20 -6.06 -0.19 -7.26
C GLY A 20 -7.15 -0.73 -8.19
N ILE A 21 -8.41 -0.32 -7.98
CA ILE A 21 -9.57 -0.69 -8.80
C ILE A 21 -9.37 -0.38 -10.29
N GLU A 22 -8.59 0.65 -10.62
CA GLU A 22 -8.32 1.05 -12.00
C GLU A 22 -7.52 -0.02 -12.78
N HIS A 23 -6.86 -0.95 -12.11
CA HIS A 23 -6.22 -2.10 -12.76
C HIS A 23 -7.22 -3.12 -13.30
N PHE A 24 -8.44 -3.15 -12.76
CA PHE A 24 -9.42 -4.19 -13.02
C PHE A 24 -10.58 -3.74 -13.90
N ASN A 25 -10.70 -2.43 -14.18
CA ASN A 25 -11.80 -1.85 -14.95
C ASN A 25 -13.18 -2.23 -14.37
N ILE A 26 -13.29 -2.18 -13.04
CA ILE A 26 -14.50 -2.47 -12.27
C ILE A 26 -15.01 -1.17 -11.65
N GLN A 27 -16.31 -1.08 -11.43
CA GLN A 27 -16.93 -0.01 -10.65
C GLN A 27 -17.40 -0.55 -9.30
N ALA A 28 -16.98 0.09 -8.21
CA ALA A 28 -17.43 -0.25 -6.87
C ALA A 28 -18.68 0.56 -6.49
N ASP A 29 -19.50 -0.02 -5.60
CA ASP A 29 -20.56 0.72 -4.92
C ASP A 29 -19.98 1.60 -3.80
N MET A 30 -18.90 1.13 -3.16
CA MET A 30 -18.20 1.85 -2.10
C MET A 30 -16.67 1.63 -2.17
N LEU A 31 -15.91 2.66 -1.81
CA LEU A 31 -14.45 2.63 -1.70
C LEU A 31 -14.02 3.08 -0.30
N THR A 32 -13.22 2.28 0.40
CA THR A 32 -12.61 2.68 1.67
C THR A 32 -11.20 3.20 1.46
N MET A 33 -10.86 4.33 2.08
CA MET A 33 -9.60 5.04 1.88
C MET A 33 -9.01 5.46 3.22
N ALA A 34 -7.69 5.36 3.37
CA ALA A 34 -6.93 5.91 4.49
C ALA A 34 -5.44 5.97 4.09
N LYS A 35 -4.52 5.87 5.06
CA LYS A 35 -3.05 5.77 4.87
C LYS A 35 -2.47 6.77 3.87
N GLY A 36 -2.38 6.38 2.59
CA GLY A 36 -1.86 7.19 1.49
C GLY A 36 -2.61 8.51 1.28
N ILE A 37 -3.87 8.61 1.71
CA ILE A 37 -4.69 9.84 1.60
C ILE A 37 -4.01 11.06 2.22
N THR A 38 -3.24 10.86 3.29
CA THR A 38 -2.44 11.90 3.96
C THR A 38 -0.96 11.52 4.01
N SER A 39 -0.52 10.49 3.30
CA SER A 39 0.84 9.90 3.39
C SER A 39 1.33 9.66 4.82
N GLY A 40 0.41 9.41 5.76
CA GLY A 40 0.73 9.19 7.18
C GLY A 40 1.06 10.46 7.99
N TYR A 41 0.96 11.66 7.43
CA TYR A 41 1.24 12.91 8.16
C TYR A 41 0.24 13.18 9.28
N VAL A 42 -1.02 12.79 9.09
CA VAL A 42 -2.09 12.98 10.06
C VAL A 42 -3.20 11.94 9.81
N PRO A 43 -3.88 11.41 10.85
CA PRO A 43 -4.93 10.41 10.66
C PRO A 43 -6.11 10.95 9.84
N LEU A 44 -6.45 10.26 8.76
CA LEU A 44 -7.66 10.48 7.98
C LEU A 44 -8.12 9.15 7.37
N GLY A 45 -9.41 8.88 7.49
CA GLY A 45 -10.10 7.82 6.75
C GLY A 45 -11.30 8.41 6.03
N ALA A 46 -11.66 7.82 4.90
CA ALA A 46 -12.79 8.25 4.09
C ALA A 46 -13.48 7.03 3.45
N VAL A 47 -14.77 7.17 3.19
CA VAL A 47 -15.56 6.21 2.40
C VAL A 47 -16.22 6.98 1.27
N GLY A 48 -15.90 6.62 0.04
CA GLY A 48 -16.65 7.04 -1.15
C GLY A 48 -17.78 6.06 -1.40
N CYS A 49 -18.95 6.53 -1.82
CA CYS A 49 -20.10 5.68 -2.14
C CYS A 49 -20.86 6.28 -3.32
N THR A 50 -21.55 5.41 -4.07
CA THR A 50 -22.45 5.83 -5.16
C THR A 50 -23.75 6.41 -4.61
N ASP A 51 -24.44 7.21 -5.43
CA ASP A 51 -25.75 7.78 -5.05
C ASP A 51 -26.75 6.66 -4.71
N ALA A 52 -26.74 5.54 -5.45
CA ALA A 52 -27.62 4.40 -5.18
C ALA A 52 -27.44 3.79 -3.76
N VAL A 53 -26.26 3.95 -3.14
CA VAL A 53 -26.01 3.55 -1.75
C VAL A 53 -26.55 4.59 -0.77
N MET A 54 -26.45 5.88 -1.10
CA MET A 54 -26.82 6.98 -0.20
C MET A 54 -28.29 7.37 -0.28
N GLU A 55 -28.91 7.31 -1.46
CA GLU A 55 -30.30 7.72 -1.71
C GLU A 55 -31.33 7.09 -0.77
N PRO A 56 -31.27 5.78 -0.45
CA PRO A 56 -32.23 5.16 0.47
C PRO A 56 -32.05 5.58 1.93
N ILE A 57 -30.97 6.28 2.27
CA ILE A 57 -30.64 6.69 3.63
C ILE A 57 -31.22 8.09 3.88
N GLU A 58 -32.45 8.15 4.37
CA GLU A 58 -33.11 9.43 4.68
C GLU A 58 -32.38 10.21 5.79
N ASN A 59 -31.85 9.50 6.79
CA ASN A 59 -31.14 10.09 7.92
C ASN A 59 -29.89 9.26 8.25
N PHE A 60 -28.72 9.85 8.06
CA PHE A 60 -27.45 9.18 8.39
C PHE A 60 -27.09 9.39 9.87
N PHE A 61 -27.58 8.49 10.73
CA PHE A 61 -27.31 8.52 12.17
C PHE A 61 -25.95 7.90 12.53
N HIS A 62 -24.88 8.40 11.92
CA HIS A 62 -23.52 8.01 12.26
C HIS A 62 -22.65 9.26 12.43
N LEU A 63 -21.91 9.31 13.53
CA LEU A 63 -21.13 10.48 13.92
C LEU A 63 -19.75 10.05 14.42
N HIS A 64 -18.74 10.80 14.02
CA HIS A 64 -17.43 10.78 14.64
C HIS A 64 -17.12 12.16 15.21
N THR A 65 -16.62 12.24 16.44
CA THR A 65 -16.23 13.50 17.10
C THR A 65 -15.27 14.33 16.26
N TYR A 66 -14.38 13.66 15.53
CA TYR A 66 -13.40 14.26 14.62
C TYR A 66 -13.69 13.98 13.14
N GLY A 67 -14.94 13.63 12.81
CA GLY A 67 -15.37 13.50 11.42
C GLY A 67 -15.22 14.83 10.67
N ASN A 68 -14.76 14.79 9.42
CA ASN A 68 -14.56 15.98 8.58
C ASN A 68 -13.64 17.05 9.21
N HIS A 69 -12.65 16.64 10.02
CA HIS A 69 -11.74 17.57 10.66
C HIS A 69 -10.95 18.38 9.60
N PRO A 70 -10.90 19.72 9.69
CA PRO A 70 -10.33 20.57 8.63
C PRO A 70 -8.82 20.35 8.43
N VAL A 71 -8.06 20.10 9.50
CA VAL A 71 -6.60 19.87 9.42
C VAL A 71 -6.23 18.63 8.59
N PRO A 72 -6.74 17.41 8.88
CA PRO A 72 -6.51 16.26 8.00
C PRO A 72 -6.98 16.46 6.56
N CYS A 73 -8.12 17.14 6.35
CA CYS A 73 -8.60 17.44 4.99
C CYS A 73 -7.63 18.35 4.23
N ALA A 74 -7.12 19.40 4.87
CA ALA A 74 -6.12 20.28 4.26
C ALA A 74 -4.81 19.54 3.94
N ALA A 75 -4.35 18.68 4.86
CA ALA A 75 -3.18 17.84 4.63
C ALA A 75 -3.39 16.87 3.45
N ALA A 76 -4.57 16.27 3.33
CA ALA A 76 -4.91 15.37 2.23
C ALA A 76 -4.91 16.09 0.88
N LEU A 77 -5.50 17.28 0.80
CA LEU A 77 -5.48 18.09 -0.42
C LEU A 77 -4.04 18.41 -0.86
N LYS A 78 -3.20 18.87 0.07
CA LYS A 78 -1.81 19.19 -0.27
C LYS A 78 -1.01 17.93 -0.63
N ASN A 79 -1.27 16.81 0.03
CA ASN A 79 -0.65 15.52 -0.28
C ASN A 79 -0.98 15.07 -1.72
N ILE A 80 -2.25 15.12 -2.12
CA ILE A 80 -2.68 14.77 -3.47
C ILE A 80 -2.08 15.73 -4.51
N GLU A 81 -2.03 17.03 -4.21
CA GLU A 81 -1.40 18.03 -5.07
C GLU A 81 0.08 17.70 -5.33
N ILE A 82 0.84 17.35 -4.28
CA ILE A 82 2.25 16.94 -4.39
C ILE A 82 2.38 15.66 -5.22
N MET A 83 1.53 14.66 -4.98
CA MET A 83 1.53 13.41 -5.74
C MET A 83 1.38 13.63 -7.25
N GLN A 84 0.53 14.60 -7.63
CA GLN A 84 0.31 14.98 -9.02
C GLN A 84 1.49 15.80 -9.58
N GLN A 85 1.96 16.82 -8.84
CA GLN A 85 3.06 17.69 -9.26
C GLN A 85 4.38 16.95 -9.47
N GLU A 86 4.67 15.98 -8.62
CA GLU A 86 5.91 15.19 -8.66
C GLU A 86 5.76 13.87 -9.43
N ASN A 87 4.61 13.64 -10.09
CA ASN A 87 4.32 12.41 -10.83
C ASN A 87 4.56 11.13 -10.03
N LEU A 88 4.20 11.13 -8.73
CA LEU A 88 4.53 10.03 -7.82
C LEU A 88 3.83 8.72 -8.19
N ILE A 89 2.66 8.78 -8.82
CA ILE A 89 1.91 7.61 -9.29
C ILE A 89 2.70 6.92 -10.43
N GLN A 90 3.14 7.69 -11.43
CA GLN A 90 3.97 7.18 -12.53
C GLN A 90 5.31 6.65 -11.99
N ASN A 91 5.97 7.39 -11.10
CA ASN A 91 7.20 6.93 -10.48
C ASN A 91 7.01 5.61 -9.70
N SER A 92 5.86 5.41 -9.06
CA SER A 92 5.53 4.15 -8.39
C SER A 92 5.42 2.97 -9.36
N GLU A 93 4.87 3.19 -10.56
CA GLU A 93 4.86 2.20 -11.63
C GLU A 93 6.28 1.89 -12.12
N GLU A 94 7.03 2.93 -12.51
CA GLU A 94 8.37 2.79 -13.08
C GLU A 94 9.36 2.14 -12.10
N MET A 95 9.43 2.66 -10.87
CA MET A 95 10.31 2.11 -9.84
C MET A 95 9.82 0.75 -9.33
N GLY A 96 8.51 0.52 -9.33
CA GLY A 96 7.92 -0.78 -9.05
C GLY A 96 8.39 -1.85 -10.02
N ASN A 97 8.33 -1.56 -11.33
CA ASN A 97 8.80 -2.45 -12.38
C ASN A 97 10.30 -2.71 -12.27
N TYR A 98 11.09 -1.68 -12.03
CA TYR A 98 12.54 -1.80 -11.81
C TYR A 98 12.84 -2.71 -10.61
N PHE A 99 12.19 -2.46 -9.47
CA PHE A 99 12.44 -3.22 -8.25
C PHE A 99 11.96 -4.67 -8.37
N LEU A 100 10.80 -4.90 -8.98
CA LEU A 100 10.30 -6.25 -9.24
C LEU A 100 11.24 -7.05 -10.15
N ALA A 101 11.81 -6.43 -11.19
CA ALA A 101 12.81 -7.09 -12.03
C ALA A 101 14.05 -7.53 -11.23
N GLY A 102 14.49 -6.70 -10.28
CA GLY A 102 15.55 -7.06 -9.33
C GLY A 102 15.16 -8.24 -8.43
N LEU A 103 13.95 -8.22 -7.85
CA LEU A 103 13.44 -9.30 -7.00
C LEU A 103 13.28 -10.61 -7.76
N LYS A 104 12.87 -10.56 -9.03
CA LYS A 104 12.73 -11.73 -9.90
C LYS A 104 14.05 -12.49 -10.07
N ASN A 105 15.19 -11.80 -10.09
CA ASN A 105 16.50 -12.47 -10.13
C ASN A 105 16.77 -13.33 -8.89
N LEU A 106 16.15 -13.01 -7.75
CA LEU A 106 16.29 -13.77 -6.51
C LEU A 106 15.50 -15.09 -6.55
N GLU A 107 14.57 -15.27 -7.48
CA GLU A 107 13.81 -16.52 -7.62
C GLU A 107 14.70 -17.73 -7.97
N GLN A 108 15.95 -17.51 -8.40
CA GLN A 108 16.93 -18.58 -8.57
C GLN A 108 17.37 -19.19 -7.23
N HIS A 109 17.27 -18.45 -6.13
CA HIS A 109 17.71 -18.90 -4.82
C HIS A 109 16.79 -20.03 -4.29
N PRO A 110 17.32 -21.09 -3.65
CA PRO A 110 16.52 -22.26 -3.24
C PRO A 110 15.35 -21.94 -2.31
N ILE A 111 15.51 -20.94 -1.44
CA ILE A 111 14.49 -20.56 -0.46
C ILE A 111 13.48 -19.52 -0.97
N VAL A 112 13.67 -18.97 -2.16
CA VAL A 112 12.77 -17.97 -2.74
C VAL A 112 11.76 -18.68 -3.62
N GLY A 113 10.49 -18.62 -3.24
CA GLY A 113 9.39 -19.23 -3.97
C GLY A 113 8.96 -18.36 -5.14
N GLU A 114 8.60 -17.11 -4.85
CA GLU A 114 8.04 -16.19 -5.84
C GLU A 114 8.32 -14.73 -5.45
N ALA A 115 8.70 -13.92 -6.43
CA ALA A 115 8.65 -12.47 -6.38
C ALA A 115 7.42 -11.99 -7.15
N ARG A 116 6.58 -11.17 -6.53
CA ARG A 116 5.32 -10.71 -7.14
C ARG A 116 4.92 -9.35 -6.62
N GLY A 117 4.07 -8.66 -7.37
CA GLY A 117 3.50 -7.37 -6.96
C GLY A 117 3.20 -6.46 -8.14
N THR A 118 2.75 -5.25 -7.82
CA THR A 118 2.37 -4.21 -8.80
C THR A 118 2.71 -2.84 -8.24
N GLY A 119 3.31 -1.97 -9.05
CA GLY A 119 3.90 -0.71 -8.57
C GLY A 119 4.87 -0.95 -7.40
N LEU A 120 4.82 -0.09 -6.39
CA LEU A 120 5.62 -0.24 -5.16
C LEU A 120 4.91 -1.09 -4.08
N TRP A 121 4.03 -2.01 -4.48
CA TRP A 121 3.47 -3.05 -3.62
C TRP A 121 4.01 -4.41 -4.03
N LEU A 122 5.18 -4.76 -3.49
CA LEU A 122 5.96 -5.93 -3.87
C LEU A 122 6.16 -6.88 -2.69
N ALA A 123 6.27 -8.17 -2.99
CA ALA A 123 6.52 -9.23 -2.03
C ALA A 123 7.55 -10.23 -2.57
N LEU A 124 8.31 -10.81 -1.65
CA LEU A 124 9.20 -11.94 -1.88
C LEU A 124 8.78 -13.07 -0.95
N ASP A 125 8.14 -14.09 -1.51
CA ASP A 125 7.65 -15.23 -0.74
C ASP A 125 8.78 -16.24 -0.57
N LEU A 126 9.04 -16.63 0.69
CA LEU A 126 10.03 -17.66 1.02
C LEU A 126 9.35 -19.02 1.17
N THR A 127 10.04 -20.08 0.76
CA THR A 127 9.53 -21.45 0.82
C THR A 127 10.66 -22.45 1.10
N SER A 128 10.32 -23.57 1.74
CA SER A 128 11.27 -24.68 1.92
C SER A 128 11.32 -25.64 0.73
N ASP A 129 10.25 -25.66 -0.08
CA ASP A 129 10.16 -26.47 -1.28
C ASP A 129 9.25 -25.77 -2.30
N LYS A 130 9.82 -25.43 -3.46
CA LYS A 130 9.13 -24.70 -4.52
C LYS A 130 7.99 -25.50 -5.16
N LYS A 131 8.10 -26.83 -5.20
CA LYS A 131 7.07 -27.67 -5.82
C LYS A 131 5.80 -27.70 -4.99
N SER A 132 5.93 -27.93 -3.68
CA SER A 132 4.78 -27.95 -2.75
C SER A 132 4.39 -26.57 -2.23
N ARG A 133 5.20 -25.53 -2.47
CA ARG A 133 5.07 -24.20 -1.84
C ARG A 133 5.02 -24.30 -0.32
N ALA A 134 5.80 -25.22 0.26
CA ALA A 134 5.81 -25.46 1.69
C ALA A 134 6.18 -24.19 2.48
N PRO A 135 5.52 -23.91 3.62
CA PRO A 135 5.86 -22.77 4.46
C PRO A 135 7.36 -22.75 4.80
N PHE A 136 7.94 -21.55 4.82
CA PHE A 136 9.29 -21.38 5.32
C PHE A 136 9.28 -21.36 6.86
N PRO A 137 10.18 -22.11 7.55
CA PRO A 137 10.22 -22.15 9.00
C PRO A 137 10.36 -20.76 9.62
N SER A 138 9.48 -20.45 10.56
CA SER A 138 9.42 -19.16 11.25
C SER A 138 10.73 -18.78 11.92
N ASP A 139 11.43 -19.74 12.53
CA ASP A 139 12.71 -19.47 13.21
C ASP A 139 13.77 -19.02 12.23
N ARG A 140 13.85 -19.66 11.05
CA ARG A 140 14.77 -19.27 9.98
C ARG A 140 14.39 -17.91 9.38
N LEU A 141 13.10 -17.65 9.21
CA LEU A 141 12.60 -16.34 8.76
C LEU A 141 13.01 -15.23 9.74
N ASN A 142 12.84 -15.46 11.05
CA ASN A 142 13.21 -14.52 12.09
C ASN A 142 14.72 -14.21 12.08
N HIS A 143 15.56 -15.22 11.83
CA HIS A 143 17.00 -15.01 11.65
C HIS A 143 17.32 -14.15 10.42
N ILE A 144 16.63 -14.36 9.29
CA ILE A 144 16.79 -13.54 8.08
C ILE A 144 16.38 -12.09 8.38
N ILE A 145 15.22 -11.88 8.99
CA ILE A 145 14.71 -10.54 9.35
C ILE A 145 15.67 -9.83 10.31
N ALA A 146 16.18 -10.52 11.34
CA ALA A 146 17.13 -9.95 12.29
C ALA A 146 18.44 -9.52 11.59
N ARG A 147 18.96 -10.33 10.67
CA ARG A 147 20.17 -10.03 9.91
C ARG A 147 19.97 -8.89 8.91
N ALA A 148 18.82 -8.84 8.23
CA ALA A 148 18.48 -7.73 7.35
C ALA A 148 18.36 -6.41 8.14
N SER A 149 17.73 -6.46 9.31
CA SER A 149 17.54 -5.29 10.19
C SER A 149 18.82 -4.78 10.84
N SER A 150 19.82 -5.64 11.10
CA SER A 150 21.12 -5.21 11.59
C SER A 150 21.98 -4.61 10.47
N SER A 151 21.87 -5.17 9.26
CA SER A 151 22.60 -4.70 8.09
C SER A 151 22.08 -3.36 7.58
N SER A 152 20.77 -3.10 7.69
CA SER A 152 20.15 -1.82 7.30
C SER A 152 20.61 -0.65 8.15
N LYS A 153 20.84 -0.85 9.46
CA LYS A 153 21.37 0.17 10.37
C LYS A 153 22.76 0.67 9.98
N ASN A 154 23.54 -0.18 9.32
CA ASN A 154 24.89 0.13 8.84
C ASN A 154 24.91 0.68 7.40
N SER A 155 23.75 0.78 6.74
CA SER A 155 23.64 1.34 5.39
C SER A 155 23.28 2.83 5.45
N PRO A 156 24.06 3.73 4.82
CA PRO A 156 23.78 5.17 4.82
C PRO A 156 22.46 5.56 4.11
N VAL A 157 21.89 4.64 3.31
CA VAL A 157 20.64 4.85 2.57
C VAL A 157 19.42 4.47 3.42
N CYS A 158 19.52 3.42 4.24
CA CYS A 158 18.37 2.89 5.01
C CYS A 158 18.20 3.58 6.38
N SER A 159 19.26 4.21 6.90
CA SER A 159 19.24 4.93 8.18
C SER A 159 18.36 6.19 8.17
N ARG A 160 18.07 6.78 7.00
CA ARG A 160 17.25 8.01 6.89
C ARG A 160 15.74 7.75 6.99
N THR A 161 15.25 6.60 6.52
CA THR A 161 13.81 6.28 6.49
C THR A 161 13.26 5.86 7.86
N PHE A 162 14.09 5.28 8.73
CA PHE A 162 13.68 4.85 10.07
C PHE A 162 13.78 5.94 11.16
N SER A 163 14.44 7.08 10.87
CA SER A 163 14.61 8.17 11.83
C SER A 163 13.33 8.97 12.09
N VAL A 164 12.31 8.86 11.23
CA VAL A 164 11.06 9.63 11.34
C VAL A 164 9.95 8.83 12.05
N ALA A 165 10.22 7.56 12.40
CA ALA A 165 9.28 6.66 13.08
C ALA A 165 9.69 6.34 14.53
N ARG A 166 10.35 7.28 15.22
CA ARG A 166 10.56 7.25 16.66
C ARG A 166 10.03 8.52 17.30
#